data_AF-A0A420VK92-F1
#
_entry.id   AF-A0A420VK92-F1
#
_cell.length_a   1.000
_cell.length_b   1.000
_cell.length_c   1.000
_cell.angle_alpha   90.00
_cell.angle_beta   90.00
_cell.angle_gamma   90.00
#
_symmetry.space_group_name_H-M   'P 1'
#
loop_
_entity.id
_entity.type
_entity.pdbx_description
1 polymer ?
#
loop_
_entity_poly.entity_id
_entity_poly.type
_entity_poly.pdbx_seq_one_letter_code
_entity_poly.pdbx_strand_id
1 'polypeptide(L)' 'MEPYSKNKSELETEIKLMRERMIDCAKHYGLTDEKTIRCSQELDRLMLVYQRLFHEQKVNDDVFLWYERVREEKMAYTF' A
#
# COMPACT_ATOMS: atom_id res chain seq x y z
N MET A 1 11.57 -21.17 -4.53
CA MET A 1 12.06 -20.81 -3.17
C MET A 1 11.15 -19.69 -2.67
N GLU A 2 10.26 -19.98 -1.74
CA GLU A 2 9.56 -18.91 -1.00
C GLU A 2 9.94 -19.00 0.48
N PRO A 3 10.86 -18.15 0.98
CA PRO A 3 11.20 -18.12 2.39
C PRO A 3 10.47 -16.95 3.06
N TYR A 4 9.14 -16.89 2.99
CA TYR A 4 8.37 -15.93 3.78
C TYR A 4 8.01 -16.55 5.13
N SER A 5 9.02 -16.82 5.94
CA SER A 5 8.87 -17.01 7.39
C SER A 5 8.94 -15.65 8.08
N LYS A 6 8.02 -14.74 7.77
CA LYS A 6 7.83 -13.54 8.60
C LYS A 6 6.68 -13.80 9.55
N ASN A 7 6.97 -13.76 10.85
CA ASN A 7 5.92 -13.85 11.85
C ASN A 7 4.96 -12.67 11.69
N LYS A 8 3.68 -12.84 12.05
CA LYS A 8 2.64 -11.81 11.95
C LYS A 8 3.12 -10.42 12.43
N SER A 9 3.80 -10.40 13.58
CA SER A 9 4.35 -9.19 14.20
C SER A 9 5.40 -8.47 13.34
N GLU A 10 6.20 -9.20 12.58
CA GLU A 10 7.24 -8.63 11.72
C GLU A 10 6.59 -7.94 10.50
N LEU A 11 5.60 -8.59 9.88
CA LEU A 11 4.85 -8.00 8.79
C LEU A 11 4.04 -6.78 9.25
N GLU A 12 3.43 -6.81 10.44
CA GLU A 12 2.78 -5.64 11.03
C GLU A 12 3.77 -4.47 11.24
N THR A 13 5.00 -4.78 11.68
CA THR A 13 6.05 -3.78 11.89
C THR A 13 6.49 -3.16 10.57
N GLU A 14 6.68 -3.97 9.52
CA GLU A 14 7.03 -3.49 8.20
C GLU A 14 5.93 -2.64 7.57
N ILE A 15 4.66 -3.01 7.74
CA ILE A 15 3.52 -2.20 7.30
C ILE A 15 3.51 -0.83 7.99
N LYS A 16 3.77 -0.79 9.31
CA LYS A 16 3.86 0.47 10.06
C LYS A 16 5.00 1.36 9.55
N LEU A 17 6.21 0.80 9.44
CA LEU A 17 7.38 1.54 8.95
C LEU A 17 7.18 2.04 7.52
N MET A 18 6.59 1.22 6.64
CA MET A 18 6.34 1.61 5.26
C MET A 18 5.28 2.72 5.17
N ARG A 19 4.25 2.68 6.04
CA ARG A 19 3.26 3.75 6.15
C ARG A 19 3.89 5.08 6.58
N GLU A 20 4.73 5.07 7.61
CA GLU A 20 5.45 6.27 8.06
C GLU A 20 6.31 6.85 6.94
N ARG A 21 7.08 6.00 6.25
CA ARG A 21 7.89 6.43 5.10
C ARG A 21 7.06 7.01 3.96
N MET A 22 5.90 6.44 3.65
CA MET A 22 4.99 6.98 2.64
C MET A 22 4.48 8.37 3.03
N ILE A 23 4.08 8.55 4.30
CA ILE A 23 3.64 9.85 4.83
C ILE A 23 4.78 10.87 4.75
N ASP A 24 5.99 10.50 5.12
CA ASP A 24 7.15 11.39 5.04
C ASP A 24 7.48 11.76 3.61
N CYS A 25 7.42 10.81 2.67
CA CYS A 25 7.61 11.09 1.25
C CYS A 25 6.52 12.02 0.70
N ALA A 26 5.26 11.79 1.07
CA ALA A 26 4.15 12.66 0.69
C ALA A 26 4.32 14.09 1.22
N LYS A 27 4.82 14.24 2.45
CA LYS A 27 5.10 15.56 3.04
C LYS A 27 6.25 16.29 2.37
N HIS A 28 7.32 15.57 1.98
CA HIS A 28 8.53 16.20 1.44
C HIS A 28 8.50 16.39 -0.08
N TYR A 29 7.93 15.43 -0.82
CA TYR A 29 7.96 15.40 -2.28
C TYR A 29 6.57 15.56 -2.91
N GLY A 30 5.50 15.42 -2.13
CA GLY A 30 4.13 15.43 -2.63
C GLY A 30 3.62 14.04 -2.99
N LEU A 31 2.31 13.94 -3.21
CA LEU A 31 1.61 12.67 -3.48
C LEU A 31 1.88 12.09 -4.86
N THR A 32 2.21 12.94 -5.83
CA THR A 32 2.47 12.56 -7.21
C THR A 32 3.93 12.24 -7.49
N ASP A 33 4.82 12.45 -6.50
CA ASP A 33 6.23 12.11 -6.63
C ASP A 33 6.42 10.59 -6.74
N GLU A 34 7.37 10.20 -7.59
CA GLU A 34 7.67 8.80 -7.86
C GLU A 34 8.03 8.03 -6.58
N LYS A 35 8.73 8.67 -5.62
CA LYS A 35 9.09 8.03 -4.35
C LYS A 35 7.85 7.76 -3.51
N THR A 36 6.93 8.70 -3.44
CA THR A 36 5.66 8.54 -2.71
C THR A 36 4.80 7.44 -3.34
N ILE A 37 4.73 7.40 -4.68
CA ILE A 37 4.02 6.36 -5.43
C ILE A 37 4.67 4.98 -5.21
N ARG A 38 5.99 4.89 -5.22
CA ARG A 38 6.70 3.62 -4.93
C ARG A 38 6.46 3.15 -3.50
N CYS A 39 6.46 4.07 -2.53
CA CYS A 39 6.13 3.75 -1.14
C CYS A 39 4.69 3.24 -0.99
N SER A 40 3.72 3.82 -1.71
CA SER A 40 2.33 3.33 -1.67
C SER A 40 2.20 1.94 -2.28
N GLN A 41 2.84 1.68 -3.42
CA GLN A 41 2.84 0.36 -4.07
C GLN A 41 3.45 -0.73 -3.17
N GLU A 42 4.54 -0.41 -2.47
CA GLU A 42 5.18 -1.37 -1.58
C GLU A 42 4.37 -1.61 -0.30
N LEU A 43 3.72 -0.57 0.24
CA LEU A 43 2.77 -0.71 1.34
C LEU A 43 1.60 -1.61 0.94
N ASP A 44 1.04 -1.43 -0.26
CA ASP A 44 -0.05 -2.27 -0.78
C ASP A 44 0.37 -3.73 -0.90
N ARG A 45 1.59 -4.00 -1.38
CA ARG A 45 2.13 -5.37 -1.46
C ARG A 45 2.25 -6.02 -0.08
N LEU A 46 2.78 -5.28 0.90
CA LEU A 46 2.90 -5.79 2.28
C LEU A 46 1.53 -6.08 2.88
N MET A 47 0.54 -5.20 2.62
CA MET A 47 -0.85 -5.42 3.03
C MET A 47 -1.44 -6.67 2.37
N LEU A 48 -1.23 -6.88 1.07
CA LEU A 48 -1.71 -8.08 0.36
C LEU A 48 -1.05 -9.37 0.85
N VAL A 49 0.25 -9.34 1.17
CA VAL A 49 0.96 -10.49 1.75
C VAL A 49 0.43 -10.80 3.14
N TYR A 50 0.31 -9.78 3.99
CA TYR A 50 -0.25 -9.92 5.33
C TYR A 50 -1.68 -10.45 5.31
N GLN A 51 -2.51 -9.95 4.39
CA GLN A 51 -3.87 -10.43 4.20
C GLN A 51 -3.91 -11.91 3.79
N ARG A 52 -3.11 -12.29 2.79
CA ARG A 52 -3.04 -13.70 2.34
C ARG A 52 -2.58 -14.66 3.42
N LEU A 53 -1.65 -14.23 4.28
CA LEU A 53 -1.05 -15.08 5.30
C LEU A 53 -1.86 -15.13 6.59
N PHE A 54 -2.61 -14.08 6.94
CA PHE A 54 -3.20 -13.93 8.28
C PHE A 54 -4.67 -13.50 8.31
N HIS A 55 -5.37 -13.38 7.17
CA HIS A 55 -6.74 -12.85 7.12
C HIS A 55 -7.75 -13.77 6.42
N GLU A 56 -8.74 -14.21 7.19
CA GLU A 56 -10.14 -14.39 6.78
C GLU A 56 -10.85 -13.05 7.08
N GLN A 57 -11.17 -12.24 6.05
CA GLN A 57 -11.90 -10.92 5.95
C GLN A 57 -12.23 -10.06 7.20
N LYS A 58 -12.12 -8.71 7.19
CA LYS A 58 -12.84 -7.74 6.34
C LYS A 58 -11.91 -6.69 5.74
N VAL A 59 -11.98 -6.53 4.42
CA VAL A 59 -11.48 -5.33 3.74
C VAL A 59 -12.37 -4.16 4.18
N ASN A 60 -11.77 -3.01 4.50
CA ASN A 60 -12.55 -1.77 4.55
C ASN A 60 -12.88 -1.43 3.09
N ASP A 61 -14.10 -1.74 2.64
CA ASP A 61 -14.56 -1.59 1.26
C ASP A 61 -14.28 -0.17 0.71
N ASP A 62 -14.23 0.82 1.60
CA ASP A 62 -13.90 2.22 1.29
C ASP A 62 -12.52 2.43 0.67
N VAL A 63 -11.52 1.58 1.00
CA VAL A 63 -10.16 1.70 0.45
C VAL A 63 -10.12 1.25 -1.01
N PHE A 64 -10.87 0.20 -1.36
CA PHE A 64 -11.01 -0.28 -2.73
C PHE A 64 -11.75 0.73 -3.60
N LEU A 65 -12.83 1.33 -3.08
CA LEU A 65 -13.60 2.39 -3.76
C LEU A 65 -12.77 3.65 -4.03
N TRP A 66 -11.90 4.06 -3.10
CA TRP A 66 -10.97 5.16 -3.35
C TRP A 66 -9.96 4.82 -4.45
N TYR A 67 -9.45 3.58 -4.47
CA TYR A 67 -8.51 3.13 -5.49
C TYR A 67 -9.15 3.08 -6.89
N GLU A 68 -10.38 2.60 -7.00
CA GLU A 68 -11.13 2.62 -8.27
C GLU A 68 -11.43 4.05 -8.73
N ARG A 69 -11.84 4.94 -7.82
CA ARG A 69 -12.05 6.36 -8.12
C ARG A 69 -10.78 7.05 -8.64
N VAL A 70 -9.63 6.83 -7.98
CA VAL A 70 -8.35 7.40 -8.41
C VAL A 70 -7.89 6.78 -9.74
N ARG A 71 -8.18 5.50 -9.99
CA ARG A 71 -7.86 4.82 -11.25
C ARG A 71 -8.67 5.39 -12.43
N GLU A 72 -9.95 5.72 -12.23
CA GLU A 72 -10.78 6.38 -13.24
C GLU A 72 -10.27 7.79 -13.55
N GLU A 73 -9.88 8.57 -12.53
CA GLU A 73 -9.30 9.91 -12.71
C GLU A 73 -7.96 9.87 -13.49
N LYS A 74 -7.15 8.82 -13.31
CA LYS A 74 -5.88 8.66 -14.03
C LYS A 74 -6.03 8.22 -15.50
N MET A 75 -7.17 7.64 -15.89
CA MET A 75 -7.46 7.35 -17.31
C MET A 75 -8.05 8.56 -18.06
N ALA A 76 -8.55 9.56 -17.34
CA ALA A 76 -9.05 10.80 -17.96
C ALA A 76 -7.92 11.75 -18.43
N TYR A 77 -6.66 11.47 -18.10
CA TYR A 77 -5.50 12.31 -18.41
C TYR A 77 -4.44 11.62 -19.30
N THR A 78 -4.88 10.70 -20.17
CA THR A 78 -4.07 10.23 -21.30
C THR A 78 -4.78 10.62 -22.59
N PHE A 79 -4.38 11.76 -23.15
CA PHE A 79 -4.58 12.12 -24.56
C PHE A 79 -3.30 11.76 -25.32
#